data_AF-A0A959UEU9-F1
#
_entry.id   AF-A0A959UEU9-F1
#
_cell.length_a   1.000
_cell.length_b   1.000
_cell.length_c   1.000
_cell.angle_alpha   90.00
_cell.angle_beta   90.00
_cell.angle_gamma   90.00
#
_symmetry.space_group_name_H-M   'P 1'
#
loop_
_entity.id
_entity.type
_entity.pdbx_description
1 polymer ?
#
loop_
_entity_poly.entity_id
_entity_poly.type
_entity_poly.pdbx_seq_one_letter_code
_entity_poly.pdbx_strand_id
1 'polypeptide(L)'
;MHRFYKFRILPLLIFVMPLFSLSQTVNILPLGNSITQSNNEHYSYRYPLWTQLIDAGLDFNFVGSLTSNYGGTPVYPPYNGQNFDQDHEGHWGWRCDQILNGLPNWLPNYTPDIALIHLGTNDLYQGSGNAQNIAETIDELKDIITLLRNDNPDVIILLATLIPSTNPLLVGKISSFNSSIPQIAVDMYNPDSPIIIVDQYDGFDAANDTFDGVHPNENGEVKMAVKWKEAIVNAMGSGLRMNLKIFLEGPFNGIEMETDIAGEIPLMQPFSDSPWNYQGGEILSALPAETVDWILVELRDTTSANLADASVVRATKACLLTSEGHIVDTSGSSELFFDVEISNDLFVVVFHRNHLPVISSGALQKSGDIYTWDFTTDASQALGSSDALKQLAGGYFGMYAGDMNGDGFINSTDYSAVWTASAGGAGYLQADCNLDSKAGNKDKNDFWIINNGKFSLVP
;
A
#
# COMPACT_ATOMS: atom_id res chain seq x y z
N MET A 1 27.59 -1.16 45.04
CA MET A 1 26.36 -0.38 44.80
C MET A 1 25.65 -0.97 43.59
N HIS A 2 24.59 -1.76 43.80
CA HIS A 2 23.79 -2.34 42.72
C HIS A 2 22.85 -1.27 42.15
N ARG A 3 22.97 -0.97 40.85
CA ARG A 3 21.98 -0.18 40.11
C ARG A 3 20.96 -1.14 39.52
N PHE A 4 19.75 -1.12 40.06
CA PHE A 4 18.58 -1.73 39.46
C PHE A 4 18.17 -0.93 38.23
N TYR A 5 18.15 -1.56 37.06
CA TYR A 5 17.46 -1.02 35.89
C TYR A 5 15.96 -1.25 36.08
N LYS A 6 15.19 -0.18 36.19
CA LYS A 6 13.73 -0.23 36.13
C LYS A 6 13.33 -0.51 34.68
N PHE A 7 12.81 -1.70 34.40
CA PHE A 7 12.06 -1.95 33.19
C PHE A 7 10.81 -1.06 33.20
N ARG A 8 10.73 -0.14 32.23
CA ARG A 8 9.47 0.54 31.88
C ARG A 8 8.69 -0.44 31.01
N ILE A 9 7.62 -0.98 31.55
CA ILE A 9 6.58 -1.65 30.76
C ILE A 9 5.94 -0.57 29.90
N LEU A 10 6.16 -0.61 28.59
CA LEU A 10 5.37 0.14 27.62
C LEU A 10 4.01 -0.57 27.54
N PRO A 11 2.87 0.12 27.76
CA PRO A 11 1.58 -0.51 27.57
C PRO A 11 1.42 -0.82 26.07
N LEU A 12 1.14 -2.09 25.76
CA LEU A 12 0.68 -2.52 24.45
C LEU A 12 -0.69 -1.86 24.21
N LEU A 13 -0.71 -0.79 23.40
CA LEU A 13 -1.96 -0.20 22.92
C LEU A 13 -2.54 -1.18 21.89
N ILE A 14 -3.63 -1.84 22.24
CA ILE A 14 -4.46 -2.57 21.28
C ILE A 14 -5.25 -1.48 20.54
N PHE A 15 -4.93 -1.28 19.26
CA PHE A 15 -5.69 -0.43 18.35
C PHE A 15 -6.97 -1.18 17.96
N VAL A 16 -8.11 -0.56 18.24
CA VAL A 16 -9.41 -0.97 17.68
C VAL A 16 -9.80 0.18 16.78
N MET A 17 -9.61 0.05 15.47
CA MET A 17 -10.26 0.96 14.53
C MET A 17 -11.78 0.76 14.63
N PRO A 18 -12.60 1.80 14.43
CA PRO A 18 -14.05 1.65 14.41
C PRO A 18 -14.44 0.63 13.33
N LEU A 19 -15.03 -0.48 13.78
CA LEU A 19 -15.58 -1.51 12.91
C LEU A 19 -16.81 -0.94 12.19
N PHE A 20 -16.71 -0.71 10.88
CA PHE A 20 -17.92 -0.67 10.07
C PHE A 20 -18.50 -2.08 10.05
N SER A 21 -19.67 -2.27 10.67
CA SER A 21 -20.41 -3.50 10.46
C SER A 21 -20.83 -3.55 8.98
N LEU A 22 -20.69 -4.71 8.33
CA LEU A 22 -21.12 -4.99 6.94
C LEU A 22 -22.64 -4.82 6.68
N SER A 23 -23.36 -4.06 7.53
CA SER A 23 -24.80 -3.83 7.52
C SER A 23 -25.19 -2.36 7.58
N GLN A 24 -24.26 -1.40 7.50
CA GLN A 24 -24.56 0.04 7.53
C GLN A 24 -24.11 0.70 6.22
N THR A 25 -25.04 1.38 5.55
CA THR A 25 -24.74 2.28 4.43
C THR A 25 -23.69 3.32 4.86
N VAL A 26 -22.59 3.41 4.12
CA VAL A 26 -21.49 4.35 4.40
C VAL A 26 -21.75 5.68 3.68
N ASN A 27 -21.81 6.78 4.43
CA ASN A 27 -21.92 8.12 3.87
C ASN A 27 -20.55 8.63 3.39
N ILE A 28 -20.42 8.86 2.09
CA ILE A 28 -19.19 9.32 1.47
C ILE A 28 -19.38 10.77 1.01
N LEU A 29 -18.53 11.69 1.44
CA LEU A 29 -18.56 13.11 1.08
C LEU A 29 -17.49 13.42 0.03
N PRO A 30 -17.85 13.65 -1.26
CA PRO A 30 -16.94 14.24 -2.24
C PRO A 30 -16.79 15.74 -1.98
N LEU A 31 -15.72 16.15 -1.29
CA LEU A 31 -15.44 17.54 -0.92
C LEU A 31 -14.35 18.12 -1.84
N GLY A 32 -14.68 19.19 -2.55
CA GLY A 32 -13.71 19.75 -3.49
C GLY A 32 -14.11 21.04 -4.18
N ASN A 33 -13.34 21.36 -5.21
CA ASN A 33 -13.59 22.53 -6.06
C ASN A 33 -14.23 22.13 -7.41
N SER A 34 -13.91 22.85 -8.49
CA SER A 34 -14.38 22.55 -9.85
C SER A 34 -14.00 21.14 -10.34
N ILE A 35 -12.90 20.56 -9.86
CA ILE A 35 -12.50 19.19 -10.21
C ILE A 35 -13.49 18.16 -9.64
N THR A 36 -14.10 18.44 -8.48
CA THR A 36 -15.16 17.60 -7.90
C THR A 36 -16.53 17.94 -8.46
N GLN A 37 -16.86 19.23 -8.62
CA GLN A 37 -18.15 19.67 -9.15
C GLN A 37 -18.35 19.30 -10.62
N SER A 38 -17.31 19.47 -11.45
CA SER A 38 -17.35 19.42 -12.91
C SER A 38 -18.33 20.43 -13.53
N ASN A 39 -18.47 20.41 -14.86
CA ASN A 39 -19.34 21.29 -15.64
C ASN A 39 -20.49 20.50 -16.31
N ASN A 40 -21.25 21.16 -17.18
CA ASN A 40 -22.39 20.58 -17.90
C ASN A 40 -22.03 19.63 -19.06
N GLU A 41 -20.75 19.43 -19.35
CA GLU A 41 -20.25 18.58 -20.45
C GLU A 41 -19.59 17.29 -19.93
N HIS A 42 -19.18 17.27 -18.66
CA HIS A 42 -18.40 16.20 -18.06
C HIS A 42 -19.07 15.66 -16.80
N TYR A 43 -18.87 14.37 -16.51
CA TYR A 43 -19.62 13.69 -15.46
C TYR A 43 -19.12 13.98 -14.05
N SER A 44 -17.87 14.44 -13.89
CA SER A 44 -17.04 14.33 -12.69
C SER A 44 -16.56 12.90 -12.47
N TYR A 45 -15.39 12.74 -11.82
CA TYR A 45 -14.90 11.45 -11.33
C TYR A 45 -15.92 10.72 -10.45
N ARG A 46 -16.88 11.46 -9.85
CA ARG A 46 -17.93 10.92 -9.00
C ARG A 46 -18.77 9.86 -9.71
N TYR A 47 -19.08 10.03 -11.01
CA TYR A 47 -19.88 9.04 -11.75
C TYR A 47 -19.13 7.70 -11.96
N PRO A 48 -17.91 7.66 -12.55
CA PRO A 48 -17.17 6.41 -12.65
C PRO A 48 -16.84 5.82 -11.27
N LEU A 49 -16.60 6.65 -10.24
CA LEU A 49 -16.43 6.18 -8.86
C LEU A 49 -17.69 5.45 -8.37
N TRP A 50 -18.86 6.06 -8.50
CA TRP A 50 -20.14 5.46 -8.09
C TRP A 50 -20.38 4.11 -8.79
N THR A 51 -20.10 4.02 -10.10
CA THR A 51 -20.23 2.73 -10.80
C THR A 51 -19.27 1.68 -10.27
N GLN A 52 -18.02 2.06 -9.95
CA GLN A 52 -17.01 1.14 -9.40
C GLN A 52 -17.33 0.69 -7.97
N LEU A 53 -17.91 1.57 -7.15
CA LEU A 53 -18.35 1.20 -5.79
C LEU A 53 -19.56 0.25 -5.82
N ILE A 54 -20.47 0.42 -6.79
CA ILE A 54 -21.56 -0.55 -7.04
C ILE A 54 -20.98 -1.91 -7.46
N ASP A 55 -20.02 -1.93 -8.38
CA ASP A 55 -19.40 -3.18 -8.85
C ASP A 55 -18.62 -3.89 -7.75
N ALA A 56 -18.05 -3.12 -6.81
CA ALA A 56 -17.40 -3.64 -5.61
C ALA A 56 -18.40 -4.07 -4.52
N GLY A 57 -19.72 -3.95 -4.76
CA GLY A 57 -20.76 -4.43 -3.85
C GLY A 57 -20.94 -3.59 -2.58
N LEU A 58 -20.46 -2.34 -2.57
CA LEU A 58 -20.60 -1.47 -1.41
C LEU A 58 -22.03 -0.97 -1.24
N ASP A 59 -22.50 -0.90 0.01
CA ASP A 59 -23.69 -0.15 0.42
C ASP A 59 -23.23 1.24 0.87
N PHE A 60 -23.48 2.25 0.03
CA PHE A 60 -22.99 3.60 0.24
C PHE A 60 -24.01 4.65 -0.22
N ASN A 61 -23.83 5.86 0.29
CA ASN A 61 -24.61 7.04 -0.06
C ASN A 61 -23.65 8.22 -0.22
N PHE A 62 -23.65 8.89 -1.37
CA PHE A 62 -22.96 10.17 -1.45
C PHE A 62 -23.73 11.21 -0.65
N VAL A 63 -23.00 12.12 -0.01
CA VAL A 63 -23.59 13.20 0.78
C VAL A 63 -22.96 14.53 0.40
N GLY A 64 -23.74 15.59 0.55
CA GLY A 64 -23.35 16.95 0.27
C GLY A 64 -24.56 17.86 0.09
N SER A 65 -24.31 19.17 0.03
CA SER A 65 -25.35 20.20 -0.13
C SER A 65 -25.73 20.44 -1.60
N LEU A 66 -24.91 19.96 -2.54
CA LEU A 66 -25.11 20.13 -3.98
C LEU A 66 -25.44 18.80 -4.66
N THR A 67 -26.32 18.88 -5.67
CA THR A 67 -26.73 17.76 -6.53
C THR A 67 -26.47 18.04 -8.01
N SER A 68 -25.67 19.06 -8.31
CA SER A 68 -25.54 19.57 -9.68
C SER A 68 -24.15 20.09 -10.03
N ASN A 69 -23.75 19.81 -11.26
CA ASN A 69 -22.52 20.37 -11.83
C ASN A 69 -22.66 21.86 -12.12
N TYR A 70 -21.53 22.54 -12.30
CA TYR A 70 -21.51 23.97 -12.57
C TYR A 70 -22.10 24.27 -13.95
N GLY A 71 -23.07 25.19 -14.01
CA GLY A 71 -23.72 25.57 -15.26
C GLY A 71 -24.78 24.59 -15.78
N GLY A 72 -25.06 23.51 -15.03
CA GLY A 72 -26.04 22.48 -15.35
C GLY A 72 -25.44 21.09 -15.30
N THR A 73 -26.27 20.07 -15.11
CA THR A 73 -25.83 18.66 -15.01
C THR A 73 -26.00 17.95 -16.35
N PRO A 74 -25.00 17.19 -16.83
CA PRO A 74 -25.18 16.30 -17.98
C PRO A 74 -26.19 15.18 -17.68
N VAL A 75 -26.68 14.50 -18.71
CA VAL A 75 -27.55 13.33 -18.52
C VAL A 75 -26.68 12.13 -18.15
N TYR A 76 -26.82 11.65 -16.92
CA TYR A 76 -26.15 10.44 -16.47
C TYR A 76 -26.88 9.18 -16.96
N PRO A 77 -26.16 8.21 -17.54
CA PRO A 77 -26.75 6.89 -17.78
C PRO A 77 -27.09 6.20 -16.45
N PRO A 78 -28.18 5.43 -16.37
CA PRO A 78 -28.37 4.52 -15.26
C PRO A 78 -27.32 3.41 -15.32
N TYR A 79 -26.91 2.90 -14.15
CA TYR A 79 -25.95 1.81 -14.03
C TYR A 79 -26.52 0.73 -13.12
N ASN A 80 -26.43 -0.54 -13.53
CA ASN A 80 -26.96 -1.69 -12.81
C ASN A 80 -28.42 -1.51 -12.29
N GLY A 81 -29.26 -0.85 -13.08
CA GLY A 81 -30.67 -0.56 -12.73
C GLY A 81 -30.89 0.59 -11.74
N GLN A 82 -29.84 1.32 -11.36
CA GLN A 82 -29.87 2.45 -10.43
C GLN A 82 -29.60 3.78 -11.15
N ASN A 83 -30.10 4.88 -10.58
CA ASN A 83 -29.76 6.23 -11.03
C ASN A 83 -28.57 6.75 -10.24
N PHE A 84 -27.72 7.55 -10.87
CA PHE A 84 -26.55 8.14 -10.22
C PHE A 84 -26.96 8.98 -9.01
N ASP A 85 -26.35 8.67 -7.87
CA ASP A 85 -26.36 9.52 -6.69
C ASP A 85 -25.47 10.74 -6.95
N GLN A 86 -26.11 11.90 -7.00
CA GLN A 86 -25.46 13.12 -7.45
C GLN A 86 -24.95 13.99 -6.30
N ASP A 87 -25.18 13.61 -5.05
CA ASP A 87 -24.83 14.42 -3.89
C ASP A 87 -23.30 14.66 -3.82
N HIS A 88 -22.90 15.91 -3.55
CA HIS A 88 -21.50 16.29 -3.41
C HIS A 88 -21.33 17.66 -2.74
N GLU A 89 -20.10 17.97 -2.32
CA GLU A 89 -19.70 19.27 -1.77
C GLU A 89 -18.57 19.87 -2.62
N GLY A 90 -18.80 19.89 -3.92
CA GLY A 90 -17.87 20.42 -4.93
C GLY A 90 -18.26 21.82 -5.34
N HIS A 91 -17.37 22.80 -5.17
CA HIS A 91 -17.68 24.22 -5.43
C HIS A 91 -16.72 24.84 -6.46
N TRP A 92 -17.24 25.11 -7.65
CA TRP A 92 -16.45 25.59 -8.79
C TRP A 92 -15.78 26.92 -8.49
N GLY A 93 -14.45 26.95 -8.63
CA GLY A 93 -13.64 28.14 -8.38
C GLY A 93 -13.36 28.45 -6.91
N TRP A 94 -13.84 27.63 -5.97
CA TRP A 94 -13.62 27.87 -4.55
C TRP A 94 -12.25 27.36 -4.07
N ARG A 95 -11.71 28.12 -3.11
CA ARG A 95 -10.49 27.83 -2.35
C ARG A 95 -10.78 27.12 -1.02
N CYS A 96 -9.74 26.67 -0.33
CA CYS A 96 -9.85 26.05 0.99
C CYS A 96 -10.55 26.96 2.01
N ASP A 97 -10.15 28.23 2.13
CA ASP A 97 -10.80 29.22 3.03
C ASP A 97 -12.31 29.35 2.82
N GLN A 98 -12.76 29.30 1.57
CA GLN A 98 -14.18 29.43 1.24
C GLN A 98 -14.96 28.17 1.61
N ILE A 99 -14.40 27.00 1.35
CA ILE A 99 -14.98 25.72 1.80
C ILE A 99 -15.05 25.66 3.33
N LEU A 100 -13.96 26.04 4.01
CA LEU A 100 -13.87 26.09 5.47
C LEU A 100 -14.98 26.96 6.07
N ASN A 101 -15.25 28.12 5.46
CA ASN A 101 -16.34 29.00 5.88
C ASN A 101 -17.75 28.44 5.57
N GLY A 102 -17.87 27.57 4.57
CA GLY A 102 -19.15 26.96 4.16
C GLY A 102 -19.57 25.78 5.04
N LEU A 103 -18.63 24.88 5.38
CA LEU A 103 -18.88 23.61 6.07
C LEU A 103 -19.77 23.71 7.32
N PRO A 104 -19.61 24.70 8.23
CA PRO A 104 -20.48 24.83 9.40
C PRO A 104 -21.97 24.98 9.10
N ASN A 105 -22.33 25.41 7.88
CA ASN A 105 -23.73 25.52 7.44
C ASN A 105 -24.23 24.25 6.73
N TRP A 106 -23.34 23.41 6.23
CA TRP A 106 -23.68 22.25 5.42
C TRP A 106 -23.74 20.96 6.24
N LEU A 107 -22.72 20.72 7.07
CA LEU A 107 -22.60 19.53 7.93
C LEU A 107 -23.81 19.25 8.84
N PRO A 108 -24.59 20.25 9.32
CA PRO A 108 -25.82 19.94 10.05
C PRO A 108 -26.88 19.14 9.26
N ASN A 109 -26.75 19.01 7.93
CA ASN A 109 -27.71 18.30 7.07
C ASN A 109 -27.25 16.89 6.66
N TYR A 110 -25.99 16.53 6.90
CA TYR A 110 -25.43 15.20 6.60
C TYR A 110 -24.17 14.97 7.42
N THR A 111 -23.91 13.72 7.81
CA THR A 111 -22.69 13.36 8.55
C THR A 111 -21.90 12.33 7.74
N PRO A 112 -20.67 12.66 7.28
CA PRO A 112 -19.86 11.73 6.51
C PRO A 112 -19.17 10.70 7.40
N ASP A 113 -19.13 9.46 6.92
CA ASP A 113 -18.28 8.39 7.44
C ASP A 113 -16.90 8.42 6.76
N ILE A 114 -16.86 8.82 5.49
CA ILE A 114 -15.64 9.01 4.70
C ILE A 114 -15.71 10.36 3.99
N ALA A 115 -14.64 11.16 4.05
CA ALA A 115 -14.52 12.40 3.29
C ALA A 115 -13.40 12.31 2.25
N LEU A 116 -13.73 12.50 0.97
CA LEU A 116 -12.79 12.60 -0.14
C LEU A 116 -12.42 14.07 -0.32
N ILE A 117 -11.19 14.45 -0.03
CA ILE A 117 -10.76 15.87 -0.07
C ILE A 117 -9.82 16.09 -1.25
N HIS A 118 -10.28 16.84 -2.26
CA HIS A 118 -9.46 17.35 -3.37
C HIS A 118 -9.58 18.88 -3.46
N LEU A 119 -8.71 19.59 -2.74
CA LEU A 119 -8.73 21.04 -2.57
C LEU A 119 -7.31 21.62 -2.56
N GLY A 120 -7.19 22.87 -3.01
CA GLY A 120 -5.90 23.59 -3.14
C GLY A 120 -5.62 24.14 -4.55
N THR A 121 -6.22 23.57 -5.61
CA THR A 121 -5.94 24.01 -6.99
C THR A 121 -6.23 25.52 -7.19
N ASN A 122 -7.35 26.00 -6.66
CA ASN A 122 -7.74 27.41 -6.79
C ASN A 122 -6.88 28.34 -5.94
N ASP A 123 -6.43 27.87 -4.78
CA ASP A 123 -5.52 28.58 -3.89
C ASP A 123 -4.20 28.88 -4.62
N LEU A 124 -3.65 27.86 -5.28
CA LEU A 124 -2.43 27.98 -6.08
C LEU A 124 -2.64 28.82 -7.35
N TYR A 125 -3.80 28.70 -8.01
CA TYR A 125 -4.11 29.42 -9.26
C TYR A 125 -4.37 30.91 -9.04
N GLN A 126 -5.22 31.25 -8.08
CA GLN A 126 -5.71 32.62 -7.83
C GLN A 126 -4.71 33.47 -7.03
N GLY A 127 -3.76 32.85 -6.32
CA GLY A 127 -2.78 33.52 -5.44
C GLY A 127 -1.78 34.47 -6.11
N SER A 128 -1.81 34.68 -7.44
CA SER A 128 -0.86 35.60 -8.11
C SER A 128 -1.23 37.09 -8.00
N GLY A 129 -2.28 37.44 -7.25
CA GLY A 129 -2.69 38.84 -6.99
C GLY A 129 -3.17 39.16 -5.56
N ASN A 130 -3.47 38.13 -4.75
CA ASN A 130 -3.84 38.20 -3.33
C ASN A 130 -3.24 36.96 -2.66
N ALA A 131 -1.95 37.00 -2.31
CA ALA A 131 -1.11 35.82 -2.07
C ALA A 131 -1.54 34.95 -0.87
N GLN A 132 -2.45 34.02 -1.13
CA GLN A 132 -2.56 32.76 -0.40
C GLN A 132 -1.33 31.90 -0.74
N ASN A 133 -0.62 31.42 0.27
CA ASN A 133 0.59 30.63 0.11
C ASN A 133 0.34 29.16 0.51
N ILE A 134 1.22 28.24 0.09
CA ILE A 134 1.09 26.81 0.38
C ILE A 134 0.86 26.53 1.87
N ALA A 135 1.53 27.24 2.78
CA ALA A 135 1.37 27.00 4.21
C ALA A 135 -0.04 27.38 4.70
N GLU A 136 -0.59 28.50 4.21
CA GLU A 136 -1.97 28.92 4.52
C GLU A 136 -3.00 27.90 4.03
N THR A 137 -2.85 27.41 2.78
CA THR A 137 -3.70 26.34 2.25
C THR A 137 -3.60 25.04 3.05
N ILE A 138 -2.41 24.69 3.55
CA ILE A 138 -2.20 23.52 4.42
C ILE A 138 -2.91 23.71 5.77
N ASP A 139 -2.81 24.89 6.39
CA ASP A 139 -3.48 25.20 7.65
C ASP A 139 -5.01 25.14 7.49
N GLU A 140 -5.55 25.67 6.38
CA GLU A 140 -6.98 25.60 6.09
C GLU A 140 -7.47 24.16 5.85
N LEU A 141 -6.68 23.31 5.18
CA LEU A 141 -6.99 21.88 5.07
C LEU A 141 -7.05 21.20 6.45
N LYS A 142 -6.13 21.55 7.36
CA LYS A 142 -6.14 21.03 8.74
C LYS A 142 -7.40 21.48 9.49
N ASP A 143 -7.84 22.71 9.29
CA ASP A 143 -9.07 23.23 9.89
C ASP A 143 -10.32 22.57 9.31
N ILE A 144 -10.37 22.30 8.00
CA ILE A 144 -11.44 21.52 7.36
C ILE A 144 -11.54 20.12 7.98
N ILE A 145 -10.41 19.42 8.11
CA ILE A 145 -10.35 18.09 8.74
C ILE A 145 -10.83 18.16 10.19
N THR A 146 -10.48 19.22 10.91
CA THR A 146 -10.92 19.45 12.29
C THR A 146 -12.44 19.62 12.36
N LEU A 147 -13.07 20.35 11.44
CA LEU A 147 -14.53 20.47 11.39
C LEU A 147 -15.21 19.13 11.11
N LEU A 148 -14.69 18.34 10.16
CA LEU A 148 -15.23 17.01 9.84
C LEU A 148 -15.15 16.08 11.06
N ARG A 149 -14.01 16.08 11.78
CA ARG A 149 -13.82 15.30 13.01
C ARG A 149 -14.70 15.76 14.17
N ASN A 150 -15.06 17.04 14.23
CA ASN A 150 -15.98 17.54 15.25
C ASN A 150 -17.43 17.10 14.97
N ASP A 151 -17.81 16.92 13.70
CA ASP A 151 -19.11 16.40 13.31
C ASP A 151 -19.20 14.89 13.52
N ASN A 152 -18.18 14.15 13.05
CA ASN A 152 -18.02 12.72 13.26
C ASN A 152 -16.59 12.40 13.74
N PRO A 153 -16.39 12.08 15.03
CA PRO A 153 -15.07 11.75 15.58
C PRO A 153 -14.37 10.54 14.94
N ASP A 154 -15.14 9.69 14.25
CA ASP A 154 -14.68 8.45 13.61
C ASP A 154 -14.54 8.59 12.08
N VAL A 155 -14.73 9.80 11.52
CA VAL A 155 -14.66 10.03 10.07
C VAL A 155 -13.31 9.63 9.50
N ILE A 156 -13.30 8.87 8.42
CA ILE A 156 -12.08 8.57 7.67
C ILE A 156 -11.81 9.69 6.66
N ILE A 157 -10.62 10.26 6.70
CA ILE A 157 -10.21 11.31 5.77
C ILE A 157 -9.36 10.69 4.66
N LEU A 158 -9.85 10.77 3.42
CA LEU A 158 -9.07 10.43 2.24
C LEU A 158 -8.60 11.74 1.61
N LEU A 159 -7.35 12.13 1.88
CA LEU A 159 -6.77 13.42 1.49
C LEU A 159 -5.93 13.27 0.22
N ALA A 160 -6.36 13.90 -0.87
CA ALA A 160 -5.68 13.75 -2.14
C ALA A 160 -4.45 14.66 -2.28
N THR A 161 -3.41 14.17 -2.96
CA THR A 161 -2.51 15.05 -3.72
C THR A 161 -3.31 15.66 -4.89
N LEU A 162 -2.93 16.85 -5.36
CA LEU A 162 -3.56 17.43 -6.54
C LEU A 162 -3.11 16.70 -7.81
N ILE A 163 -4.02 16.55 -8.78
CA ILE A 163 -3.67 16.10 -10.14
C ILE A 163 -2.68 17.09 -10.79
N PRO A 164 -1.80 16.66 -11.71
CA PRO A 164 -0.95 17.57 -12.45
C PRO A 164 -1.78 18.48 -13.36
N SER A 165 -1.18 19.60 -13.77
CA SER A 165 -1.79 20.57 -14.69
C SER A 165 -0.79 20.99 -15.75
N THR A 166 -1.25 21.27 -16.98
CA THR A 166 -0.42 21.91 -18.01
C THR A 166 -0.48 23.44 -17.95
N ASN A 167 -1.27 24.00 -17.03
CA ASN A 167 -1.38 25.43 -16.85
C ASN A 167 -0.07 26.01 -16.26
N PRO A 168 0.60 26.96 -16.94
CA PRO A 168 1.88 27.49 -16.48
C PRO A 168 1.87 28.14 -15.10
N LEU A 169 0.71 28.59 -14.61
CA LEU A 169 0.56 29.16 -13.27
C LEU A 169 0.55 28.09 -12.16
N LEU A 170 0.31 26.82 -12.51
CA LEU A 170 0.11 25.72 -11.58
C LEU A 170 1.26 24.71 -11.57
N VAL A 171 1.86 24.39 -12.73
CA VAL A 171 2.86 23.30 -12.90
C VAL A 171 3.87 23.23 -11.75
N GLY A 172 4.56 24.34 -11.42
CA GLY A 172 5.57 24.36 -10.36
C GLY A 172 5.00 24.40 -8.93
N LYS A 173 3.80 24.96 -8.76
CA LYS A 173 3.17 25.11 -7.43
C LYS A 173 2.54 23.80 -6.95
N ILE A 174 1.93 23.03 -7.85
CA ILE A 174 1.29 21.74 -7.53
C ILE A 174 2.32 20.78 -6.93
N SER A 175 3.49 20.66 -7.54
CA SER A 175 4.53 19.75 -7.02
C SER A 175 5.03 20.17 -5.63
N SER A 176 5.22 21.47 -5.38
CA SER A 176 5.59 21.96 -4.04
C SER A 176 4.49 21.74 -3.00
N PHE A 177 3.22 21.93 -3.39
CA PHE A 177 2.07 21.70 -2.53
C PHE A 177 1.90 20.21 -2.20
N ASN A 178 1.91 19.34 -3.21
CA ASN A 178 1.77 17.90 -3.06
C ASN A 178 2.83 17.30 -2.13
N SER A 179 4.08 17.78 -2.20
CA SER A 179 5.15 17.36 -1.27
C SER A 179 4.89 17.70 0.20
N SER A 180 3.96 18.62 0.47
CA SER A 180 3.58 19.05 1.83
C SER A 180 2.36 18.30 2.38
N ILE A 181 1.54 17.68 1.52
CA ILE A 181 0.31 16.97 1.90
C ILE A 181 0.56 15.80 2.88
N PRO A 182 1.57 14.92 2.70
CA PRO A 182 1.80 13.82 3.62
C PRO A 182 2.07 14.26 5.07
N GLN A 183 2.63 15.46 5.26
CA GLN A 183 2.90 15.99 6.60
C GLN A 183 1.61 16.30 7.38
N ILE A 184 0.47 16.56 6.72
CA ILE A 184 -0.82 16.73 7.39
C ILE A 184 -1.22 15.45 8.13
N ALA A 185 -1.06 14.28 7.50
CA ALA A 185 -1.40 13.00 8.12
C ALA A 185 -0.54 12.71 9.36
N VAL A 186 0.74 13.11 9.34
CA VAL A 186 1.65 13.01 10.48
C VAL A 186 1.24 13.98 11.60
N ASP A 187 1.03 15.25 11.27
CA ASP A 187 0.73 16.31 12.24
C ASP A 187 -0.63 16.10 12.93
N MET A 188 -1.59 15.52 12.21
CA MET A 188 -2.96 15.30 12.66
C MET A 188 -3.28 13.83 12.88
N TYR A 189 -2.27 13.01 13.16
CA TYR A 189 -2.43 11.58 13.40
C TYR A 189 -3.48 11.33 14.49
N ASN A 190 -4.50 10.57 14.13
CA ASN A 190 -5.53 10.08 15.04
C ASN A 190 -5.96 8.69 14.55
N PRO A 191 -5.77 7.62 15.34
CA PRO A 191 -6.16 6.28 14.93
C PRO A 191 -7.67 6.05 14.84
N ASP A 192 -8.47 6.81 15.59
CA ASP A 192 -9.94 6.70 15.57
C ASP A 192 -10.54 7.38 14.33
N SER A 193 -9.82 8.37 13.76
CA SER A 193 -10.16 9.07 12.51
C SER A 193 -8.92 9.18 11.62
N PRO A 194 -8.56 8.11 10.89
CA PRO A 194 -7.32 8.08 10.11
C PRO A 194 -7.37 9.06 8.94
N ILE A 195 -6.19 9.60 8.59
CA ILE A 195 -5.96 10.35 7.36
C ILE A 195 -5.13 9.47 6.42
N ILE A 196 -5.71 9.09 5.29
CA ILE A 196 -5.06 8.29 4.25
C ILE A 196 -4.78 9.20 3.07
N ILE A 197 -3.52 9.27 2.65
CA ILE A 197 -3.13 10.06 1.48
C ILE A 197 -3.51 9.29 0.21
N VAL A 198 -4.23 9.95 -0.69
CA VAL A 198 -4.61 9.40 -1.99
C VAL A 198 -3.81 10.09 -3.07
N ASP A 199 -2.87 9.37 -3.67
CA ASP A 199 -2.07 9.95 -4.74
C ASP A 199 -2.87 10.01 -6.06
N GLN A 200 -3.33 11.21 -6.40
CA GLN A 200 -3.99 11.52 -7.67
C GLN A 200 -3.01 12.09 -8.70
N TYR A 201 -1.74 12.29 -8.34
CA TYR A 201 -0.73 12.87 -9.21
C TYR A 201 -0.07 11.82 -10.09
N ASP A 202 0.39 10.72 -9.49
CA ASP A 202 1.07 9.66 -10.23
C ASP A 202 0.12 8.91 -11.19
N GLY A 203 0.62 8.60 -12.39
CA GLY A 203 -0.16 7.97 -13.46
C GLY A 203 -1.19 8.88 -14.18
N PHE A 204 -1.33 10.14 -13.75
CA PHE A 204 -2.19 11.13 -14.40
C PHE A 204 -1.38 11.96 -15.42
N ASP A 205 -1.78 11.96 -16.68
CA ASP A 205 -1.15 12.73 -17.75
C ASP A 205 -1.97 13.99 -18.03
N ALA A 206 -1.58 15.11 -17.44
CA ALA A 206 -2.32 16.37 -17.56
C ALA A 206 -2.57 16.81 -19.02
N ALA A 207 -1.73 16.43 -19.98
CA ALA A 207 -1.94 16.81 -21.38
C ALA A 207 -3.05 16.02 -22.07
N ASN A 208 -3.27 14.78 -21.65
CA ASN A 208 -4.20 13.85 -22.29
C ASN A 208 -5.43 13.53 -21.43
N ASP A 209 -5.36 13.75 -20.13
CA ASP A 209 -6.40 13.44 -19.16
C ASP A 209 -7.18 14.67 -18.68
N THR A 210 -6.87 15.87 -19.22
CA THR A 210 -7.65 17.09 -19.00
C THR A 210 -8.24 17.63 -20.31
N PHE A 211 -9.32 18.41 -20.23
CA PHE A 211 -9.88 19.07 -21.42
C PHE A 211 -9.36 20.51 -21.63
N ASP A 212 -8.82 21.14 -20.60
CA ASP A 212 -8.32 22.53 -20.66
C ASP A 212 -6.94 22.72 -19.99
N GLY A 213 -6.29 21.62 -19.61
CA GLY A 213 -5.02 21.65 -18.88
C GLY A 213 -5.17 21.68 -17.36
N VAL A 214 -6.38 21.77 -16.80
CA VAL A 214 -6.65 21.82 -15.35
C VAL A 214 -7.73 20.82 -14.94
N HIS A 215 -8.81 20.71 -15.70
CA HIS A 215 -9.98 19.92 -15.35
C HIS A 215 -9.97 18.56 -16.06
N PRO A 216 -10.21 17.45 -15.34
CA PRO A 216 -10.23 16.12 -15.93
C PRO A 216 -11.24 16.00 -17.09
N ASN A 217 -10.82 15.32 -18.15
CA ASN A 217 -11.75 14.77 -19.15
C ASN A 217 -12.18 13.36 -18.73
N GLU A 218 -12.96 12.66 -19.56
CA GLU A 218 -13.47 11.31 -19.26
C GLU A 218 -12.37 10.32 -18.82
N ASN A 219 -11.19 10.34 -19.45
CA ASN A 219 -10.07 9.47 -19.08
C ASN A 219 -9.50 9.83 -17.71
N GLY A 220 -9.30 11.12 -17.45
CA GLY A 220 -8.83 11.61 -16.15
C GLY A 220 -9.81 11.33 -15.03
N GLU A 221 -11.11 11.51 -15.28
CA GLU A 221 -12.18 11.21 -14.32
C GLU A 221 -12.16 9.72 -13.91
N VAL A 222 -11.96 8.80 -14.86
CA VAL A 222 -11.84 7.36 -14.58
C VAL A 222 -10.58 7.06 -13.75
N LYS A 223 -9.44 7.64 -14.09
CA LYS A 223 -8.19 7.45 -13.31
C LYS A 223 -8.34 7.91 -11.86
N MET A 224 -8.96 9.08 -11.67
CA MET A 224 -9.22 9.59 -10.32
C MET A 224 -10.17 8.69 -9.55
N ALA A 225 -11.22 8.19 -10.21
CA ALA A 225 -12.17 7.26 -9.61
C ALA A 225 -11.52 5.96 -9.15
N VAL A 226 -10.59 5.38 -9.92
CA VAL A 226 -9.87 4.17 -9.52
C VAL A 226 -9.10 4.39 -8.22
N LYS A 227 -8.32 5.48 -8.13
CA LYS A 227 -7.54 5.82 -6.92
C LYS A 227 -8.45 6.06 -5.70
N TRP A 228 -9.59 6.72 -5.91
CA TRP A 228 -10.57 6.90 -4.84
C TRP A 228 -11.22 5.58 -4.41
N LYS A 229 -11.63 4.72 -5.35
CA LYS A 229 -12.20 3.40 -5.04
C LYS A 229 -11.23 2.57 -4.22
N GLU A 230 -9.97 2.50 -4.64
CA GLU A 230 -8.91 1.77 -3.92
C GLU A 230 -8.81 2.30 -2.48
N ALA A 231 -8.72 3.62 -2.30
CA ALA A 231 -8.62 4.21 -0.98
C ALA A 231 -9.86 3.95 -0.09
N ILE A 232 -11.07 4.01 -0.65
CA ILE A 232 -12.33 3.75 0.07
C ILE A 232 -12.41 2.29 0.52
N VAL A 233 -12.16 1.34 -0.39
CA VAL A 233 -12.15 -0.10 -0.11
C VAL A 233 -11.10 -0.43 0.97
N ASN A 234 -9.91 0.17 0.87
CA ASN A 234 -8.86 -0.01 1.86
C ASN A 234 -9.27 0.53 3.25
N ALA A 235 -9.88 1.72 3.27
CA ALA A 235 -10.38 2.37 4.47
C ALA A 235 -11.49 1.57 5.16
N MET A 236 -12.39 0.96 4.38
CA MET A 236 -13.51 0.16 4.88
C MET A 236 -13.10 -1.24 5.35
N GLY A 237 -11.83 -1.62 5.21
CA GLY A 237 -11.32 -2.89 5.72
C GLY A 237 -11.82 -4.12 4.96
N SER A 238 -12.26 -3.97 3.72
CA SER A 238 -12.67 -5.09 2.86
C SER A 238 -11.49 -5.86 2.24
N GLY A 239 -10.26 -5.38 2.43
CA GLY A 239 -9.03 -6.10 2.08
C GLY A 239 -8.35 -6.76 3.29
N LEU A 240 -7.42 -7.67 3.02
CA LEU A 240 -6.70 -8.41 4.04
C LEU A 240 -5.52 -7.58 4.56
N ARG A 241 -5.46 -7.40 5.88
CA ARG A 241 -4.29 -6.84 6.58
C ARG A 241 -3.46 -7.95 7.19
N MET A 242 -2.14 -7.86 7.12
CA MET A 242 -1.27 -8.88 7.71
C MET A 242 0.08 -8.38 8.19
N ASN A 243 0.63 -9.11 9.16
CA ASN A 243 1.99 -8.95 9.64
C ASN A 243 2.73 -10.30 9.52
N LEU A 244 3.80 -10.29 8.73
CA LEU A 244 4.56 -11.48 8.37
C LEU A 244 6.01 -11.33 8.81
N LYS A 245 6.61 -12.44 9.26
CA LYS A 245 8.00 -12.46 9.69
C LYS A 245 8.75 -13.69 9.16
N ILE A 246 9.95 -13.47 8.62
CA ILE A 246 10.84 -14.50 8.08
C ILE A 246 12.30 -14.04 8.20
N PHE A 247 13.22 -14.99 8.40
CA PHE A 247 14.65 -14.73 8.26
C PHE A 247 15.22 -15.45 7.04
N LEU A 248 16.32 -14.91 6.52
CA LEU A 248 17.15 -15.53 5.49
C LEU A 248 18.42 -16.05 6.16
N GLU A 249 18.83 -17.29 5.87
CA GLU A 249 20.03 -17.88 6.47
C GLU A 249 21.30 -17.05 6.18
N GLY A 250 21.49 -16.64 4.93
CA GLY A 250 22.68 -15.96 4.45
C GLY A 250 23.13 -14.75 5.28
N PRO A 251 22.30 -13.70 5.37
CA PRO A 251 22.65 -12.48 6.09
C PRO A 251 22.46 -12.58 7.62
N PHE A 252 21.94 -13.68 8.16
CA PHE A 252 21.62 -13.76 9.59
C PHE A 252 22.88 -13.92 10.46
N ASN A 253 23.11 -12.96 11.36
CA ASN A 253 24.30 -12.91 12.22
C ASN A 253 24.13 -13.60 13.59
N GLY A 254 22.95 -14.16 13.85
CA GLY A 254 22.58 -14.80 15.12
C GLY A 254 21.60 -14.00 15.97
N ILE A 255 21.36 -12.73 15.63
CA ILE A 255 20.39 -11.85 16.30
C ILE A 255 19.46 -11.23 15.26
N GLU A 256 20.03 -10.68 14.17
CA GLU A 256 19.33 -9.99 13.09
C GLU A 256 20.01 -10.33 11.75
N MET A 257 19.46 -9.80 10.66
CA MET A 257 20.05 -9.90 9.32
C MET A 257 20.88 -8.67 8.99
N GLU A 258 22.07 -8.89 8.46
CA GLU A 258 22.95 -7.84 7.95
C GLU A 258 22.34 -7.16 6.71
N THR A 259 22.65 -5.88 6.55
CA THR A 259 22.17 -5.02 5.44
C THR A 259 23.30 -4.58 4.52
N ASP A 260 24.40 -5.34 4.48
CA ASP A 260 25.61 -5.02 3.71
C ASP A 260 25.36 -4.79 2.21
N ILE A 261 24.32 -5.45 1.66
CA ILE A 261 23.91 -5.28 0.25
C ILE A 261 23.11 -4.00 -0.03
N ALA A 262 22.68 -3.23 0.98
CA ALA A 262 21.72 -2.13 0.81
C ALA A 262 22.09 -1.13 -0.30
N GLY A 263 23.38 -0.89 -0.54
CA GLY A 263 23.85 0.00 -1.62
C GLY A 263 23.64 -0.52 -3.04
N GLU A 264 23.36 -1.82 -3.20
CA GLU A 264 23.21 -2.50 -4.49
C GLU A 264 21.74 -2.89 -4.77
N ILE A 265 20.84 -2.80 -3.77
CA ILE A 265 19.43 -3.18 -3.94
C ILE A 265 18.77 -2.26 -4.98
N PRO A 266 18.11 -2.81 -6.03
CA PRO A 266 17.46 -1.99 -7.04
C PRO A 266 16.25 -1.26 -6.44
N LEU A 267 15.99 -0.04 -6.90
CA LEU A 267 14.79 0.71 -6.51
C LEU A 267 13.51 0.17 -7.16
N MET A 268 13.61 -0.65 -8.20
CA MET A 268 12.49 -1.37 -8.80
C MET A 268 12.51 -2.82 -8.36
N GLN A 269 11.35 -3.42 -8.12
CA GLN A 269 11.24 -4.82 -7.72
C GLN A 269 11.90 -5.78 -8.75
N PRO A 270 12.68 -6.80 -8.30
CA PRO A 270 13.51 -7.63 -9.18
C PRO A 270 12.82 -8.90 -9.71
N PHE A 271 11.55 -9.13 -9.42
CA PHE A 271 10.82 -10.37 -9.71
C PHE A 271 10.11 -10.36 -11.09
N SER A 272 10.37 -9.37 -11.95
CA SER A 272 9.75 -9.27 -13.29
C SER A 272 10.16 -10.38 -14.25
N ASP A 273 11.36 -10.93 -14.07
CA ASP A 273 11.92 -11.97 -14.93
C ASP A 273 11.60 -13.38 -14.42
N SER A 274 11.87 -14.38 -15.27
CA SER A 274 11.83 -15.80 -14.90
C SER A 274 12.73 -16.06 -13.68
N PRO A 275 12.32 -16.92 -12.72
CA PRO A 275 11.12 -17.79 -12.76
C PRO A 275 9.82 -17.14 -12.28
N TRP A 276 9.88 -15.99 -11.60
CA TRP A 276 8.70 -15.40 -10.96
C TRP A 276 7.73 -14.74 -11.95
N ASN A 277 8.26 -14.10 -12.99
CA ASN A 277 7.46 -13.41 -14.01
C ASN A 277 6.41 -12.45 -13.40
N TYR A 278 6.72 -11.83 -12.26
CA TYR A 278 5.79 -11.00 -11.50
C TYR A 278 5.64 -9.62 -12.13
N GLN A 279 4.41 -9.29 -12.52
CA GLN A 279 4.09 -8.08 -13.29
C GLN A 279 3.81 -6.84 -12.42
N GLY A 280 4.10 -6.89 -11.11
CA GLY A 280 3.90 -5.75 -10.22
C GLY A 280 4.82 -4.57 -10.53
N GLY A 281 4.33 -3.37 -10.28
CA GLY A 281 5.01 -2.10 -10.57
C GLY A 281 5.68 -1.45 -9.36
N GLU A 282 5.95 -2.20 -8.28
CA GLU A 282 6.51 -1.65 -7.06
C GLU A 282 7.88 -1.02 -7.32
N ILE A 283 7.97 0.26 -6.96
CA ILE A 283 9.15 1.10 -7.10
C ILE A 283 9.34 1.93 -5.82
N LEU A 284 10.60 2.12 -5.45
CA LEU A 284 11.04 2.93 -4.32
C LEU A 284 11.57 4.27 -4.82
N SER A 285 11.23 5.33 -4.11
CA SER A 285 11.89 6.63 -4.28
C SER A 285 13.27 6.65 -3.59
N ALA A 286 13.38 5.91 -2.49
CA ALA A 286 14.62 5.62 -1.77
C ALA A 286 14.46 4.31 -0.99
N LEU A 287 15.56 3.61 -0.74
CA LEU A 287 15.56 2.40 0.07
C LEU A 287 15.30 2.75 1.56
N PRO A 288 14.28 2.18 2.21
CA PRO A 288 14.08 2.35 3.65
C PRO A 288 15.29 1.86 4.47
N ALA A 289 15.53 2.49 5.63
CA ALA A 289 16.57 2.03 6.55
C ALA A 289 16.32 0.58 6.99
N GLU A 290 17.39 -0.13 7.32
CA GLU A 290 17.34 -1.53 7.78
C GLU A 290 16.77 -2.53 6.76
N THR A 291 16.69 -2.16 5.48
CA THR A 291 16.26 -3.08 4.41
C THR A 291 17.37 -4.08 4.10
N VAL A 292 17.02 -5.37 4.16
CA VAL A 292 17.88 -6.50 3.81
C VAL A 292 17.77 -6.81 2.33
N ASP A 293 16.55 -6.94 1.81
CA ASP A 293 16.30 -7.22 0.39
C ASP A 293 14.82 -7.04 0.01
N TRP A 294 14.55 -7.13 -1.29
CA TRP A 294 13.22 -7.43 -1.82
C TRP A 294 12.80 -8.87 -1.55
N ILE A 295 11.51 -9.07 -1.30
CA ILE A 295 10.87 -10.37 -1.11
C ILE A 295 9.52 -10.39 -1.84
N LEU A 296 9.12 -11.53 -2.40
CA LEU A 296 7.83 -11.66 -3.07
C LEU A 296 6.88 -12.43 -2.17
N VAL A 297 5.73 -11.83 -1.85
CA VAL A 297 4.68 -12.43 -1.04
C VAL A 297 3.53 -12.85 -1.94
N GLU A 298 3.07 -14.08 -1.79
CA GLU A 298 1.89 -14.60 -2.50
C GLU A 298 0.87 -15.17 -1.51
N LEU A 299 -0.39 -14.82 -1.72
CA LEU A 299 -1.53 -15.26 -0.92
C LEU A 299 -2.33 -16.31 -1.67
N ARG A 300 -2.59 -17.43 -0.99
CA ARG A 300 -3.32 -18.58 -1.53
C ARG A 300 -4.56 -18.87 -0.67
N ASP A 301 -5.69 -19.07 -1.33
CA ASP A 301 -7.02 -19.26 -0.71
C ASP A 301 -7.53 -20.68 -0.94
N THR A 302 -7.43 -21.54 0.08
CA THR A 302 -7.78 -22.96 -0.01
C THR A 302 -8.07 -23.54 1.38
N THR A 303 -8.33 -24.84 1.48
CA THR A 303 -8.67 -25.50 2.77
C THR A 303 -7.48 -26.17 3.45
N SER A 304 -6.31 -26.24 2.81
CA SER A 304 -5.09 -26.79 3.43
C SER A 304 -3.83 -26.40 2.65
N ALA A 305 -2.68 -26.33 3.33
CA ALA A 305 -1.40 -25.98 2.72
C ALA A 305 -1.01 -26.88 1.54
N ASN A 306 -1.33 -28.19 1.59
CA ASN A 306 -1.03 -29.12 0.48
C ASN A 306 -1.84 -28.90 -0.79
N LEU A 307 -2.96 -28.16 -0.69
CA LEU A 307 -3.83 -27.79 -1.82
C LEU A 307 -3.64 -26.33 -2.22
N ALA A 308 -2.69 -25.63 -1.60
CA ALA A 308 -2.39 -24.25 -1.88
C ALA A 308 -1.43 -24.20 -3.06
N ASP A 309 -1.84 -24.62 -4.26
CA ASP A 309 -1.03 -24.52 -5.48
C ASP A 309 -1.21 -23.17 -6.20
N ALA A 310 -0.53 -22.97 -7.33
CA ALA A 310 -0.59 -21.73 -8.09
C ALA A 310 -2.00 -21.39 -8.65
N SER A 311 -2.95 -22.33 -8.69
CA SER A 311 -4.32 -22.09 -9.19
C SER A 311 -5.22 -21.38 -8.18
N VAL A 312 -4.83 -21.36 -6.90
CA VAL A 312 -5.59 -20.73 -5.81
C VAL A 312 -4.97 -19.42 -5.32
N VAL A 313 -4.02 -18.88 -6.08
CA VAL A 313 -3.45 -17.55 -5.83
C VAL A 313 -4.55 -16.49 -5.89
N ARG A 314 -4.50 -15.55 -4.95
CA ARG A 314 -5.39 -14.38 -4.89
C ARG A 314 -4.64 -13.09 -5.10
N ALA A 315 -3.47 -12.96 -4.49
CA ALA A 315 -2.63 -11.80 -4.66
C ALA A 315 -1.15 -12.18 -4.61
N THR A 316 -0.35 -11.40 -5.33
CA THR A 316 1.10 -11.43 -5.27
C THR A 316 1.60 -10.00 -5.18
N LYS A 317 2.55 -9.72 -4.28
CA LYS A 317 3.07 -8.38 -4.01
C LYS A 317 4.56 -8.42 -3.72
N ALA A 318 5.34 -7.55 -4.36
CA ALA A 318 6.74 -7.36 -4.00
C ALA A 318 6.82 -6.45 -2.77
N CYS A 319 7.51 -6.93 -1.74
CA CYS A 319 7.66 -6.30 -0.44
C CYS A 319 9.14 -6.17 -0.08
N LEU A 320 9.44 -5.50 1.02
CA LEU A 320 10.80 -5.39 1.57
C LEU A 320 10.92 -6.24 2.83
N LEU A 321 12.11 -6.77 3.05
CA LEU A 321 12.47 -7.49 4.27
C LEU A 321 13.38 -6.61 5.13
N THR A 322 13.06 -6.48 6.42
CA THR A 322 13.89 -5.72 7.37
C THR A 322 14.92 -6.60 8.07
N SER A 323 15.94 -6.00 8.70
CA SER A 323 16.98 -6.70 9.48
C SER A 323 16.38 -7.56 10.61
N GLU A 324 15.28 -7.11 11.21
CA GLU A 324 14.54 -7.85 12.23
C GLU A 324 13.60 -8.94 11.66
N GLY A 325 13.56 -9.13 10.35
CA GLY A 325 12.80 -10.17 9.66
C GLY A 325 11.34 -9.81 9.37
N HIS A 326 10.91 -8.57 9.58
CA HIS A 326 9.56 -8.14 9.23
C HIS A 326 9.45 -7.94 7.71
N ILE A 327 8.34 -8.41 7.14
CA ILE A 327 7.99 -8.07 5.76
C ILE A 327 7.16 -6.79 5.78
N VAL A 328 7.62 -5.78 5.04
CA VAL A 328 7.03 -4.44 5.00
C VAL A 328 6.74 -4.01 3.56
N ASP A 329 5.79 -3.11 3.38
CA ASP A 329 5.51 -2.53 2.06
C ASP A 329 6.60 -1.52 1.63
N THR A 330 6.43 -0.91 0.47
CA THR A 330 7.38 0.09 -0.08
C THR A 330 7.45 1.38 0.75
N SER A 331 6.50 1.61 1.66
CA SER A 331 6.53 2.72 2.62
C SER A 331 7.25 2.38 3.93
N GLY A 332 7.56 1.09 4.15
CA GLY A 332 8.14 0.58 5.39
C GLY A 332 7.11 0.13 6.44
N SER A 333 5.82 0.06 6.09
CA SER A 333 4.77 -0.42 6.99
C SER A 333 4.76 -1.94 7.10
N SER A 334 4.76 -2.48 8.32
CA SER A 334 4.65 -3.93 8.59
C SER A 334 3.21 -4.46 8.60
N GLU A 335 2.21 -3.58 8.51
CA GLU A 335 0.82 -3.96 8.27
C GLU A 335 0.58 -3.97 6.76
N LEU A 336 0.94 -5.07 6.11
CA LEU A 336 0.72 -5.26 4.69
C LEU A 336 -0.77 -5.31 4.39
N PHE A 337 -1.19 -4.63 3.32
CA PHE A 337 -2.57 -4.64 2.86
C PHE A 337 -2.71 -5.30 1.49
N PHE A 338 -3.72 -6.14 1.31
CA PHE A 338 -4.04 -6.80 0.04
C PHE A 338 -5.53 -6.61 -0.30
N ASP A 339 -5.82 -5.99 -1.45
CA ASP A 339 -7.20 -5.79 -1.94
C ASP A 339 -7.73 -7.08 -2.60
N VAL A 340 -7.96 -8.11 -1.77
CA VAL A 340 -8.52 -9.39 -2.20
C VAL A 340 -9.50 -9.95 -1.19
N GLU A 341 -10.52 -10.62 -1.71
CA GLU A 341 -11.42 -11.44 -0.92
C GLU A 341 -10.95 -12.90 -0.92
N ILE A 342 -11.31 -13.64 0.13
CA ILE A 342 -11.04 -15.08 0.26
C ILE A 342 -12.32 -15.81 0.61
N SER A 343 -12.44 -17.06 0.14
CA SER A 343 -13.59 -17.92 0.41
C SER A 343 -13.29 -19.04 1.41
N ASN A 344 -12.02 -19.33 1.66
CA ASN A 344 -11.55 -20.40 2.54
C ASN A 344 -10.50 -19.85 3.53
N ASP A 345 -9.50 -20.67 3.86
CA ASP A 345 -8.38 -20.29 4.69
C ASP A 345 -7.25 -19.68 3.87
N LEU A 346 -6.53 -18.75 4.49
CA LEU A 346 -5.41 -18.04 3.88
C LEU A 346 -4.09 -18.75 4.17
N PHE A 347 -3.28 -18.93 3.14
CA PHE A 347 -1.90 -19.40 3.22
C PHE A 347 -0.97 -18.38 2.56
N VAL A 348 0.24 -18.24 3.10
CA VAL A 348 1.23 -17.29 2.58
C VAL A 348 2.44 -18.03 2.05
N VAL A 349 2.85 -17.69 0.83
CA VAL A 349 4.12 -18.10 0.24
C VAL A 349 5.07 -16.91 0.22
N VAL A 350 6.32 -17.19 0.54
CA VAL A 350 7.41 -16.21 0.52
C VAL A 350 8.48 -16.72 -0.43
N PHE A 351 8.78 -15.93 -1.47
CA PHE A 351 9.88 -16.16 -2.38
C PHE A 351 10.97 -15.11 -2.18
N HIS A 352 12.21 -15.53 -2.37
CA HIS A 352 13.36 -14.66 -2.40
C HIS A 352 14.24 -15.04 -3.60
N ARG A 353 15.09 -14.11 -4.06
CA ARG A 353 15.87 -14.29 -5.28
C ARG A 353 16.87 -15.44 -5.26
N ASN A 354 17.33 -15.85 -4.07
CA ASN A 354 18.36 -16.88 -3.91
C ASN A 354 18.20 -17.78 -2.66
N HIS A 355 17.02 -17.78 -2.05
CA HIS A 355 16.67 -18.67 -0.94
C HIS A 355 15.45 -19.52 -1.31
N LEU A 356 15.41 -20.76 -0.80
CA LEU A 356 14.31 -21.68 -1.07
C LEU A 356 12.97 -21.08 -0.62
N PRO A 357 11.95 -21.05 -1.49
CA PRO A 357 10.65 -20.50 -1.13
C PRO A 357 9.96 -21.35 -0.06
N VAL A 358 9.13 -20.72 0.77
CA VAL A 358 8.39 -21.39 1.85
C VAL A 358 6.92 -21.00 1.82
N ILE A 359 6.05 -21.92 2.22
CA ILE A 359 4.62 -21.68 2.43
C ILE A 359 4.26 -21.98 3.88
N SER A 360 3.33 -21.23 4.48
CA SER A 360 2.79 -21.53 5.80
C SER A 360 2.28 -22.98 5.88
N SER A 361 2.64 -23.68 6.95
CA SER A 361 2.18 -25.06 7.18
C SER A 361 0.69 -25.17 7.49
N GLY A 362 0.11 -24.07 7.97
CA GLY A 362 -1.29 -23.94 8.35
C GLY A 362 -1.89 -22.62 7.86
N ALA A 363 -3.19 -22.50 8.11
CA ALA A 363 -3.93 -21.27 7.85
C ALA A 363 -3.39 -20.13 8.71
N LEU A 364 -3.27 -18.94 8.13
CA LEU A 364 -2.83 -17.74 8.84
C LEU A 364 -3.76 -17.45 10.02
N GLN A 365 -3.17 -17.05 11.15
CA GLN A 365 -3.95 -16.75 12.35
C GLN A 365 -4.47 -15.33 12.29
N LYS A 366 -5.77 -15.14 12.50
CA LYS A 366 -6.36 -13.80 12.56
C LYS A 366 -6.44 -13.32 14.01
N SER A 367 -5.83 -12.17 14.30
CA SER A 367 -5.94 -11.48 15.59
C SER A 367 -6.49 -10.07 15.37
N GLY A 368 -7.75 -9.85 15.75
CA GLY A 368 -8.49 -8.66 15.31
C GLY A 368 -8.70 -8.74 13.79
N ASP A 369 -8.27 -7.71 13.06
CA ASP A 369 -8.35 -7.65 11.59
C ASP A 369 -7.05 -8.00 10.87
N ILE A 370 -6.01 -8.36 11.63
CA ILE A 370 -4.68 -8.63 11.09
C ILE A 370 -4.43 -10.13 11.09
N TYR A 371 -4.14 -10.67 9.91
CA TYR A 371 -3.61 -12.02 9.74
C TYR A 371 -2.11 -12.02 10.09
N THR A 372 -1.66 -13.01 10.86
CA THR A 372 -0.27 -13.09 11.28
C THR A 372 0.32 -14.45 10.97
N TRP A 373 1.60 -14.43 10.59
CA TRP A 373 2.42 -15.62 10.48
C TRP A 373 3.88 -15.30 10.76
N ASP A 374 4.52 -16.10 11.60
CA ASP A 374 5.93 -15.93 11.96
C ASP A 374 6.68 -17.23 11.73
N PHE A 375 7.37 -17.30 10.60
CA PHE A 375 8.20 -18.44 10.21
C PHE A 375 9.44 -18.60 11.10
N THR A 376 9.82 -17.59 11.88
CA THR A 376 11.10 -17.58 12.61
C THR A 376 11.07 -18.40 13.90
N THR A 377 9.88 -18.85 14.32
CA THR A 377 9.65 -19.41 15.65
C THR A 377 9.88 -20.92 15.75
N ASP A 378 9.57 -21.68 14.70
CA ASP A 378 9.70 -23.14 14.67
C ASP A 378 9.74 -23.66 13.24
N ALA A 379 10.47 -24.75 12.97
CA ALA A 379 10.49 -25.38 11.64
C ALA A 379 9.10 -25.80 11.15
N SER A 380 8.18 -26.14 12.06
CA SER A 380 6.80 -26.49 11.74
C SER A 380 5.95 -25.33 11.23
N GLN A 381 6.46 -24.09 11.19
CA GLN A 381 5.75 -22.95 10.59
C GLN A 381 5.71 -23.01 9.06
N ALA A 382 6.51 -23.87 8.42
CA ALA A 382 6.49 -24.09 6.98
C ALA A 382 6.06 -25.52 6.61
N LEU A 383 5.36 -25.64 5.47
CA LEU A 383 4.95 -26.94 4.93
C LEU A 383 6.18 -27.80 4.62
N GLY A 384 6.22 -29.03 5.16
CA GLY A 384 7.42 -29.87 5.17
C GLY A 384 8.03 -30.07 6.55
N SER A 385 7.57 -29.31 7.55
CA SER A 385 7.96 -29.45 8.95
C SER A 385 9.47 -29.30 9.15
N SER A 386 10.15 -30.26 9.80
CA SER A 386 11.53 -30.13 10.28
C SER A 386 12.59 -29.82 9.21
N ASP A 387 12.27 -30.00 7.92
CA ASP A 387 13.22 -29.80 6.82
C ASP A 387 12.84 -28.63 5.88
N ALA A 388 11.73 -27.93 6.16
CA ALA A 388 11.25 -26.83 5.34
C ALA A 388 11.97 -25.49 5.61
N LEU A 389 12.51 -25.33 6.83
CA LEU A 389 13.25 -24.13 7.27
C LEU A 389 14.59 -24.54 7.86
N LYS A 390 15.60 -23.69 7.65
CA LYS A 390 16.91 -23.82 8.28
C LYS A 390 16.80 -23.44 9.76
N GLN A 391 17.30 -24.30 10.65
CA GLN A 391 17.56 -23.90 12.03
C GLN A 391 18.76 -22.94 12.07
N LEU A 392 18.53 -21.72 12.52
CA LEU A 392 19.52 -20.66 12.67
C LEU A 392 20.03 -20.59 14.12
N ALA A 393 21.06 -19.77 14.34
CA ALA A 393 21.53 -19.47 15.69
C ALA A 393 20.44 -18.78 16.53
N GLY A 394 20.54 -18.87 17.86
CA GLY A 394 19.57 -18.26 18.77
C GLY A 394 18.23 -19.00 18.89
N GLY A 395 18.05 -20.12 18.18
CA GLY A 395 16.78 -20.88 18.18
C GLY A 395 15.77 -20.39 17.15
N TYR A 396 16.19 -19.49 16.25
CA TYR A 396 15.36 -18.99 15.16
C TYR A 396 15.39 -19.94 13.96
N PHE A 397 14.48 -19.69 13.03
CA PHE A 397 14.37 -20.41 11.76
C PHE A 397 14.30 -19.43 10.59
N GLY A 398 14.77 -19.86 9.42
CA GLY A 398 14.75 -19.04 8.20
C GLY A 398 14.82 -19.85 6.92
N MET A 399 14.69 -19.18 5.79
CA MET A 399 14.78 -19.79 4.45
C MET A 399 16.21 -20.28 4.22
N TYR A 400 16.35 -21.46 3.61
CA TYR A 400 17.65 -22.00 3.22
C TYR A 400 18.26 -21.16 2.09
N ALA A 401 19.52 -20.75 2.26
CA ALA A 401 20.27 -20.08 1.20
C ALA A 401 20.76 -21.08 0.15
N GLY A 402 20.71 -20.71 -1.14
CA GLY A 402 21.35 -21.47 -2.21
C GLY A 402 20.48 -21.87 -3.41
N ASP A 403 19.20 -21.50 -3.42
CA ASP A 403 18.30 -21.68 -4.58
C ASP A 403 18.53 -20.51 -5.55
N MET A 404 19.72 -20.48 -6.14
CA MET A 404 20.24 -19.35 -6.90
C MET A 404 19.57 -19.22 -8.26
N ASN A 405 18.85 -20.21 -8.77
CA ASN A 405 18.05 -20.07 -9.99
C ASN A 405 16.55 -19.89 -9.71
N GLY A 406 16.11 -20.02 -8.45
CA GLY A 406 14.73 -19.90 -8.02
C GLY A 406 13.83 -21.04 -8.49
N ASP A 407 14.39 -22.22 -8.80
CA ASP A 407 13.62 -23.38 -9.27
C ASP A 407 13.02 -24.22 -8.14
N GLY A 408 13.30 -23.85 -6.89
CA GLY A 408 12.82 -24.56 -5.71
C GLY A 408 13.69 -25.75 -5.31
N PHE A 409 14.86 -25.95 -5.91
CA PHE A 409 15.78 -27.03 -5.61
C PHE A 409 17.22 -26.53 -5.50
N ILE A 410 17.83 -26.60 -4.31
CA ILE A 410 19.26 -26.34 -4.15
C ILE A 410 20.04 -27.55 -4.68
N ASN A 411 20.61 -27.43 -5.88
CA ASN A 411 21.26 -28.52 -6.57
C ASN A 411 22.43 -28.06 -7.47
N SER A 412 22.98 -28.98 -8.25
CA SER A 412 24.12 -28.70 -9.15
C SER A 412 23.83 -27.64 -10.22
N THR A 413 22.57 -27.36 -10.52
CA THR A 413 22.15 -26.35 -11.50
C THR A 413 22.43 -24.96 -10.96
N ASP A 414 22.13 -24.65 -9.69
CA ASP A 414 22.50 -23.39 -9.04
C ASP A 414 24.00 -23.13 -9.16
N TYR A 415 24.80 -24.17 -8.88
CA TYR A 415 26.24 -24.06 -8.96
C TYR A 415 26.72 -23.83 -10.39
N SER A 416 26.30 -24.67 -11.34
CA SER A 416 26.86 -24.72 -12.70
C SER A 416 26.26 -23.70 -13.67
N ALA A 417 25.03 -23.25 -13.43
CA ALA A 417 24.37 -22.24 -14.26
C ALA A 417 24.50 -20.83 -13.67
N VAL A 418 24.45 -20.69 -12.35
CA VAL A 418 24.41 -19.38 -11.69
C VAL A 418 25.74 -19.04 -11.04
N TRP A 419 26.18 -19.80 -10.03
CA TRP A 419 27.38 -19.46 -9.26
C TRP A 419 28.63 -19.36 -10.14
N THR A 420 28.89 -20.32 -11.03
CA THR A 420 30.08 -20.27 -11.90
C THR A 420 30.08 -19.09 -12.88
N ALA A 421 28.90 -18.57 -13.25
CA ALA A 421 28.79 -17.44 -14.17
C ALA A 421 29.15 -16.10 -13.49
N SER A 422 28.97 -16.01 -12.18
CA SER A 422 29.19 -14.80 -11.39
C SER A 422 30.27 -14.91 -10.31
N ALA A 423 30.99 -16.04 -10.22
CA ALA A 423 32.00 -16.27 -9.20
C ALA A 423 33.10 -15.19 -9.20
N GLY A 424 33.29 -14.55 -8.05
CA GLY A 424 34.19 -13.41 -7.86
C GLY A 424 33.61 -12.05 -8.29
N GLY A 425 32.36 -12.02 -8.77
CA GLY A 425 31.62 -10.81 -9.08
C GLY A 425 31.13 -10.08 -7.82
N ALA A 426 30.70 -8.84 -8.03
CA ALA A 426 30.10 -8.00 -6.99
C ALA A 426 28.84 -7.29 -7.51
N GLY A 427 27.99 -6.85 -6.58
CA GLY A 427 26.71 -6.19 -6.85
C GLY A 427 25.50 -7.06 -6.46
N TYR A 428 24.32 -6.68 -6.96
CA TYR A 428 23.07 -7.39 -6.71
C TYR A 428 22.95 -8.66 -7.55
N LEU A 429 23.65 -9.72 -7.12
CA LEU A 429 23.79 -10.96 -7.87
C LEU A 429 22.99 -12.11 -7.26
N GLN A 430 22.47 -13.00 -8.10
CA GLN A 430 21.69 -14.14 -7.65
C GLN A 430 22.54 -15.16 -6.86
N ALA A 431 23.83 -15.25 -7.16
CA ALA A 431 24.78 -16.12 -6.45
C ALA A 431 25.32 -15.54 -5.13
N ASP A 432 24.97 -14.30 -4.76
CA ASP A 432 25.33 -13.67 -3.48
C ASP A 432 24.30 -14.07 -2.42
N CYS A 433 24.47 -15.28 -1.89
CA CYS A 433 23.56 -15.91 -0.94
C CYS A 433 23.66 -15.33 0.46
N ASN A 434 24.79 -14.73 0.85
CA ASN A 434 24.92 -14.07 2.15
C ASN A 434 24.61 -12.57 2.12
N LEU A 435 24.29 -12.03 0.95
CA LEU A 435 23.90 -10.63 0.74
C LEU A 435 25.02 -9.68 1.21
N ASP A 436 26.28 -10.02 0.93
CA ASP A 436 27.44 -9.19 1.26
C ASP A 436 27.98 -8.39 0.06
N SER A 437 27.17 -8.31 -1.01
CA SER A 437 27.46 -7.71 -2.32
C SER A 437 28.49 -8.46 -3.15
N LYS A 438 28.85 -9.72 -2.80
CA LYS A 438 29.86 -10.51 -3.54
C LYS A 438 29.40 -11.94 -3.74
N ALA A 439 29.47 -12.41 -4.98
CA ALA A 439 29.27 -13.82 -5.31
C ALA A 439 30.59 -14.60 -5.14
N GLY A 440 30.94 -14.94 -3.90
CA GLY A 440 32.24 -15.48 -3.52
C GLY A 440 32.27 -16.96 -3.16
N ASN A 441 33.41 -17.38 -2.62
CA ASN A 441 33.56 -18.73 -2.06
C ASN A 441 32.75 -18.94 -0.78
N LYS A 442 32.36 -17.88 -0.07
CA LYS A 442 31.50 -17.98 1.12
C LYS A 442 30.11 -18.46 0.74
N ASP A 443 29.50 -17.87 -0.28
CA ASP A 443 28.19 -18.29 -0.83
C ASP A 443 28.15 -19.77 -1.16
N LYS A 444 29.19 -20.23 -1.84
CA LYS A 444 29.33 -21.64 -2.18
C LYS A 444 29.60 -22.52 -0.97
N ASN A 445 30.65 -22.22 -0.21
CA ASN A 445 31.18 -23.15 0.80
C ASN A 445 30.32 -23.20 2.06
N ASP A 446 29.79 -22.05 2.45
CA ASP A 446 29.12 -21.89 3.75
C ASP A 446 27.61 -22.10 3.61
N PHE A 447 27.05 -21.92 2.40
CA PHE A 447 25.61 -22.06 2.14
C PHE A 447 25.28 -23.14 1.11
N TRP A 448 25.65 -22.98 -0.17
CA TRP A 448 25.23 -23.91 -1.22
C TRP A 448 25.69 -25.35 -0.97
N ILE A 449 26.96 -25.59 -0.62
CA ILE A 449 27.47 -26.95 -0.32
C ILE A 449 26.72 -27.58 0.86
N ILE A 450 26.42 -26.79 1.88
CA ILE A 450 25.77 -27.25 3.11
C ILE A 450 24.30 -27.60 2.85
N ASN A 451 23.64 -26.84 1.99
CA ASN A 451 22.21 -26.95 1.71
C ASN A 451 21.91 -27.76 0.44
N ASN A 452 22.93 -28.22 -0.30
CA ASN A 452 22.74 -29.00 -1.51
C ASN A 452 21.91 -30.26 -1.26
N GLY A 453 20.85 -30.43 -2.06
CA GLY A 453 19.83 -31.47 -1.93
C GLY A 453 18.56 -31.04 -1.18
N LYS A 454 18.50 -29.81 -0.67
CA LYS A 454 17.27 -29.23 -0.11
C LYS A 454 16.36 -28.74 -1.23
N PHE A 455 15.05 -28.80 -1.00
CA PHE A 455 14.05 -28.37 -1.96
C PHE A 455 12.80 -27.87 -1.24
N SER A 456 12.04 -27.02 -1.92
CA SER A 456 10.80 -26.47 -1.42
C SER A 456 9.62 -27.44 -1.59
N LEU A 457 8.68 -27.40 -0.65
CA LEU A 457 7.40 -28.11 -0.72
C LEU A 457 6.23 -27.17 -1.01
N VAL A 458 6.50 -25.92 -1.42
CA VAL A 458 5.47 -25.03 -1.97
C VAL A 458 4.79 -25.75 -3.14
N PRO A 459 3.47 -26.05 -3.07
CA PRO A 459 2.75 -26.73 -4.15
C PRO A 459 2.60 -25.87 -5.41
#